data_AF-A0A7S2KMW5-F1
#
_entry.id   AF-A0A7S2KMW5-F1
#
_cell.length_a   1.000
_cell.length_b   1.000
_cell.length_c   1.000
_cell.angle_alpha   90.00
_cell.angle_beta   90.00
_cell.angle_gamma   90.00
#
_symmetry.space_group_name_H-M   'P 1'
#
loop_
_entity.id
_entity.type
_entity.pdbx_description
1 polymer ?
#
loop_
_entity_poly.entity_id
_entity_poly.type
_entity_poly.pdbx_seq_one_letter_code
_entity_poly.pdbx_strand_id
1 'polypeptide(L)'
;HGWGMSLLGENDDGCGTGWKLEHMITRDGGSSAQYRASAGADGSGDVYCWENIEAMKVEILNDSQYLQTAGNTVDLVVADGGFDAQRNNDCQEEITFRICVCQVAAALYYLRPGGDFIMKVFGTFSTPMRIMMNFLFQRFKGIGIVKPIL
;
A
#
# COMPACT_ATOMS: atom_id res chain seq x y z
N HIS A 1 -12.18 9.84 -2.97
CA HIS A 1 -11.20 9.63 -4.06
C HIS A 1 -10.22 8.59 -3.59
N GLY A 2 -9.81 7.68 -4.47
CA GLY A 2 -8.80 6.66 -4.17
C GLY A 2 -7.62 6.77 -5.11
N TRP A 3 -6.45 6.39 -4.63
CA TRP A 3 -5.24 6.30 -5.43
C TRP A 3 -4.61 4.93 -5.20
N GLY A 4 -3.92 4.42 -6.22
CA GLY A 4 -3.23 3.14 -6.16
C GLY A 4 -1.92 3.18 -6.91
N MET A 5 -0.96 2.40 -6.43
CA MET A 5 0.28 2.13 -7.13
C MET A 5 0.55 0.63 -7.01
N SER A 6 1.00 0.04 -8.10
CA SER A 6 1.35 -1.37 -8.20
C SER A 6 2.43 -1.49 -9.27
N LEU A 7 3.27 -2.52 -9.15
CA LEU A 7 4.31 -2.79 -10.14
C LEU A 7 3.70 -2.91 -11.55
N LEU A 8 4.32 -2.22 -12.49
CA LEU A 8 4.10 -2.21 -13.93
C LEU A 8 5.41 -2.69 -14.56
N GLY A 9 5.38 -3.85 -15.20
CA GLY A 9 6.59 -4.49 -15.72
C GLY A 9 7.17 -5.49 -14.73
N GLU A 10 8.48 -5.48 -14.51
CA GLU A 10 9.20 -6.52 -13.77
C GLU A 10 10.23 -5.91 -12.81
N ASN A 11 10.44 -6.56 -11.68
CA ASN A 11 11.55 -6.31 -10.76
C ASN A 11 12.12 -7.65 -10.24
N ASP A 12 13.04 -7.59 -9.27
CA ASP A 12 13.70 -8.79 -8.71
C ASP A 12 12.71 -9.83 -8.14
N ASP A 13 11.51 -9.41 -7.71
CA ASP A 13 10.52 -10.29 -7.10
C ASP A 13 9.45 -10.78 -8.10
N GLY A 14 9.43 -10.28 -9.33
CA GLY A 14 8.64 -10.83 -10.42
C GLY A 14 7.92 -9.78 -11.27
N CYS A 15 6.84 -10.21 -11.92
CA CYS A 15 6.09 -9.40 -12.87
C CYS A 15 4.85 -8.78 -12.22
N GLY A 16 4.68 -7.47 -12.39
CA GLY A 16 3.50 -6.73 -12.01
C GLY A 16 2.32 -6.96 -12.96
N THR A 17 1.12 -6.66 -12.50
CA THR A 17 -0.10 -6.69 -13.33
C THR A 17 -0.76 -5.33 -13.32
N GLY A 18 -1.15 -4.83 -14.50
CA GLY A 18 -1.86 -3.57 -14.63
C GLY A 18 -3.23 -3.58 -13.93
N TRP A 19 -3.65 -2.41 -13.48
CA TRP A 19 -4.95 -2.21 -12.82
C TRP A 19 -6.12 -2.55 -13.76
N LYS A 20 -7.04 -3.41 -13.30
CA LYS A 20 -8.30 -3.74 -14.00
C LYS A 20 -9.44 -2.87 -13.47
N LEU A 21 -9.54 -1.63 -13.96
CA LEU A 21 -10.49 -0.63 -13.45
C LEU A 21 -11.84 -0.63 -14.19
N GLU A 22 -11.99 -1.42 -15.25
CA GLU A 22 -13.17 -1.46 -16.14
C GLU A 22 -14.49 -1.69 -15.38
N HIS A 23 -14.48 -2.57 -14.37
CA HIS A 23 -15.64 -2.87 -13.55
C HIS A 23 -15.95 -1.81 -12.49
N MET A 24 -15.01 -0.90 -12.18
CA MET A 24 -15.23 0.19 -11.23
C MET A 24 -15.91 1.42 -11.87
N ILE A 25 -15.99 1.45 -13.20
CA ILE A 25 -16.55 2.57 -13.97
C ILE A 25 -18.05 2.38 -14.26
N THR A 26 -18.59 1.17 -14.10
CA THR A 26 -20.00 0.85 -14.39
C THR A 26 -20.90 1.28 -13.23
N ARG A 27 -21.70 2.33 -13.45
CA ARG A 27 -22.66 2.89 -12.49
C ARG A 27 -24.07 2.36 -12.76
N ASP A 28 -24.57 1.49 -11.90
CA ASP A 28 -26.01 1.44 -11.64
C ASP A 28 -26.35 2.45 -10.53
N GLY A 29 -26.67 3.68 -10.92
CA GLY A 29 -27.60 4.51 -10.14
C GLY A 29 -27.13 5.31 -8.93
N GLY A 30 -25.86 5.76 -8.82
CA GLY A 30 -25.62 6.89 -7.88
C GLY A 30 -24.20 7.36 -7.57
N SER A 31 -23.20 6.49 -7.54
CA SER A 31 -21.86 6.85 -7.05
C SER A 31 -20.77 6.36 -8.00
N SER A 32 -19.98 7.27 -8.58
CA SER A 32 -18.72 6.90 -9.24
C SER A 32 -17.63 7.01 -8.20
N ALA A 33 -17.00 5.90 -7.83
CA ALA A 33 -15.72 5.96 -7.16
C ALA A 33 -14.70 6.53 -8.15
N GLN A 34 -14.09 7.67 -7.82
CA GLN A 34 -12.93 8.16 -8.57
C GLN A 34 -11.68 7.47 -8.04
N TYR A 35 -11.04 6.66 -8.88
CA TYR A 35 -9.81 5.95 -8.60
C TYR A 35 -8.71 6.35 -9.58
N ARG A 36 -7.50 6.56 -9.10
CA ARG A 36 -6.35 6.95 -9.93
C ARG A 36 -5.19 6.00 -9.70
N ALA A 37 -4.75 5.35 -10.79
CA ALA A 37 -3.54 4.55 -10.77
C ALA A 37 -2.34 5.45 -11.04
N SER A 38 -1.38 5.45 -10.12
CA SER A 38 -0.07 6.09 -10.24
C SER A 38 0.94 5.06 -10.76
N ALA A 39 1.78 5.50 -11.69
CA ALA A 39 2.92 4.73 -12.17
C ALA A 39 4.22 5.11 -11.43
N GLY A 40 4.17 6.06 -10.48
CA GLY A 40 5.36 6.59 -9.83
C GLY A 40 6.22 7.47 -10.76
N ALA A 41 7.39 7.89 -10.27
CA ALA A 41 8.31 8.77 -10.97
C ALA A 41 8.95 8.10 -12.20
N ASP A 42 9.30 6.82 -12.09
CA ASP A 42 9.98 6.06 -13.14
C ASP A 42 9.03 5.27 -14.05
N GLY A 43 7.72 5.32 -13.76
CA GLY A 43 6.68 4.62 -14.51
C GLY A 43 6.53 3.14 -14.16
N SER A 44 7.34 2.58 -13.26
CA SER A 44 7.29 1.18 -12.86
C SER A 44 6.27 0.91 -11.76
N GLY A 45 5.87 1.90 -10.96
CA GLY A 45 5.02 1.70 -9.78
C GLY A 45 5.65 0.76 -8.73
N ASP A 46 6.97 0.52 -8.79
CA ASP A 46 7.67 -0.31 -7.83
C ASP A 46 7.71 0.38 -6.45
N VAL A 47 7.16 -0.29 -5.43
CA VAL A 47 7.17 0.18 -4.04
C VAL A 47 8.57 0.15 -3.40
N TYR A 48 9.54 -0.51 -4.05
CA TYR A 48 10.94 -0.47 -3.64
C TYR A 48 11.66 0.81 -4.06
N CYS A 49 11.10 1.56 -5.00
CA CYS A 49 11.63 2.83 -5.48
C CYS A 49 10.97 3.98 -4.69
N TRP A 50 11.74 4.67 -3.83
CA TRP A 50 11.17 5.71 -2.96
C TRP A 50 10.66 6.90 -3.76
N GLU A 51 11.29 7.20 -4.89
CA GLU A 51 10.88 8.25 -5.84
C GLU A 51 9.47 7.99 -6.38
N ASN A 52 9.07 6.72 -6.54
CA ASN A 52 7.69 6.37 -6.91
C ASN A 52 6.70 6.69 -5.78
N ILE A 53 7.11 6.44 -4.54
CA ILE A 53 6.30 6.75 -3.36
C ILE A 53 6.08 8.26 -3.24
N GLU A 54 7.14 9.06 -3.43
CA GLU A 54 7.08 10.52 -3.41
C GLU A 54 6.26 11.10 -4.57
N ALA A 55 6.42 10.57 -5.79
CA ALA A 55 5.64 11.01 -6.94
C ALA A 55 4.14 10.82 -6.72
N MET A 56 3.72 9.65 -6.21
CA MET A 56 2.32 9.40 -5.89
C MET A 56 1.79 10.35 -4.80
N LYS A 57 2.61 10.73 -3.80
CA LYS A 57 2.23 11.75 -2.81
C LYS A 57 1.91 13.09 -3.46
N VAL A 58 2.75 13.53 -4.40
CA VAL A 58 2.55 14.78 -5.15
C VAL A 58 1.27 14.71 -5.97
N GLU A 59 0.99 13.59 -6.64
CA GLU A 59 -0.26 13.36 -7.36
C GLU A 59 -1.49 13.45 -6.44
N ILE A 60 -1.45 12.79 -5.28
CA ILE A 60 -2.54 12.85 -4.29
C ILE A 60 -2.81 14.29 -3.84
N LEU A 61 -1.76 15.06 -3.57
CA LEU A 61 -1.88 16.47 -3.16
C LEU A 61 -2.44 17.34 -4.28
N ASN A 62 -2.00 17.13 -5.51
CA ASN A 62 -2.48 17.91 -6.67
C ASN A 62 -3.95 17.63 -6.97
N ASP A 63 -4.42 16.41 -6.76
CA ASP A 63 -5.80 16.02 -7.04
C ASP A 63 -6.82 16.51 -6.01
N SER A 64 -6.38 16.97 -4.84
CA SER A 64 -7.26 17.43 -3.78
C SER A 64 -6.77 18.74 -3.17
N GLN A 65 -7.42 19.83 -3.57
CA GLN A 65 -7.18 21.17 -2.99
C GLN A 65 -7.31 21.18 -1.46
N TYR A 66 -8.17 20.32 -0.89
CA TYR A 66 -8.30 20.15 0.56
C TYR A 66 -7.03 19.55 1.20
N LEU A 67 -6.45 18.52 0.58
CA LEU A 67 -5.25 17.85 1.11
C LEU A 67 -4.01 18.76 1.05
N GLN A 68 -3.94 19.69 0.10
CA GLN A 68 -2.86 20.68 0.02
C GLN A 68 -2.76 21.55 1.28
N THR A 69 -3.91 21.84 1.92
CA THR A 69 -3.95 22.69 3.12
C THR A 69 -3.74 21.92 4.43
N ALA A 70 -3.99 20.60 4.44
CA ALA A 70 -3.93 19.77 5.64
C ALA A 70 -2.55 19.11 5.88
N GLY A 71 -1.64 19.17 4.92
CA GLY A 71 -0.27 18.67 5.03
C GLY A 71 -0.13 17.14 5.10
N ASN A 72 -1.22 16.38 5.17
CA ASN A 72 -1.24 14.92 5.14
C ASN A 72 -2.40 14.38 4.30
N THR A 73 -2.21 13.22 3.65
CA THR A 73 -2.80 12.96 2.32
C THR A 73 -3.94 11.96 2.26
N VAL A 74 -4.08 11.00 3.18
CA VAL A 74 -5.20 10.05 3.11
C VAL A 74 -5.68 9.59 4.49
N ASP A 75 -6.97 9.27 4.59
CA ASP A 75 -7.61 8.72 5.79
C ASP A 75 -7.27 7.24 6.02
N LEU A 76 -7.05 6.49 4.93
CA LEU A 76 -6.85 5.05 4.94
C LEU A 76 -5.79 4.67 3.90
N VAL A 77 -4.84 3.82 4.30
CA VAL A 77 -3.95 3.10 3.39
C VAL A 77 -4.23 1.61 3.52
N VAL A 78 -4.35 0.95 2.37
CA VAL A 78 -4.46 -0.50 2.27
C VAL A 78 -3.28 -1.03 1.46
N ALA A 79 -2.70 -2.16 1.88
CA ALA A 79 -1.51 -2.72 1.25
C ALA A 79 -1.60 -4.26 1.18
N ASP A 80 -1.54 -4.81 -0.03
CA ASP A 80 -1.63 -6.25 -0.32
C ASP A 80 -0.50 -6.69 -1.27
N GLY A 81 0.68 -6.10 -1.08
CA GLY A 81 1.86 -6.39 -1.88
C GLY A 81 2.38 -7.81 -1.62
N GLY A 82 2.74 -8.49 -2.70
CA GLY A 82 3.48 -9.73 -2.66
C GLY A 82 3.74 -10.29 -4.06
N PHE A 83 4.51 -11.37 -4.13
CA PHE A 83 5.02 -11.97 -5.36
C PHE A 83 4.85 -13.49 -5.39
N ASP A 84 5.02 -14.13 -6.54
CA ASP A 84 4.68 -15.55 -6.72
C ASP A 84 5.56 -16.51 -5.90
N ALA A 85 6.85 -16.18 -5.72
CA ALA A 85 7.78 -16.99 -4.94
C ALA A 85 7.35 -17.18 -3.47
N GLN A 86 6.41 -16.35 -2.98
CA GLN A 86 5.91 -16.47 -1.61
C GLN A 86 4.84 -17.55 -1.41
N ARG A 87 4.08 -17.95 -2.45
CA ARG A 87 2.79 -18.65 -2.26
C ARG A 87 2.90 -20.01 -1.56
N ASN A 88 4.03 -20.71 -1.74
CA ASN A 88 4.29 -22.04 -1.17
C ASN A 88 5.67 -22.12 -0.50
N ASN A 89 6.18 -20.99 0.00
CA ASN A 89 7.45 -20.96 0.71
C ASN A 89 7.24 -21.26 2.19
N ASP A 90 8.14 -22.00 2.85
CA ASP A 90 8.05 -22.23 4.30
C ASP A 90 8.49 -20.98 5.10
N CYS A 91 9.30 -20.11 4.49
CA CYS A 91 9.84 -18.88 5.06
C CYS A 91 9.14 -17.64 4.48
N GLN A 92 7.79 -17.67 4.40
CA GLN A 92 7.02 -16.57 3.79
C GLN A 92 7.27 -15.23 4.47
N GLU A 93 7.45 -15.22 5.79
CA GLU A 93 7.74 -13.99 6.54
C GLU A 93 9.08 -13.37 6.13
N GLU A 94 10.13 -14.18 6.03
CA GLU A 94 11.48 -13.71 5.74
C GLU A 94 11.57 -13.13 4.33
N ILE A 95 11.02 -13.83 3.34
CA ILE A 95 11.10 -13.38 1.94
C ILE A 95 10.23 -12.15 1.68
N THR A 96 9.08 -12.03 2.35
CA THR A 96 8.18 -10.88 2.18
C THR A 96 8.54 -9.69 3.07
N PHE A 97 9.52 -9.84 3.97
CA PHE A 97 9.87 -8.78 4.91
C PHE A 97 10.25 -7.47 4.21
N ARG A 98 11.00 -7.54 3.10
CA ARG A 98 11.37 -6.36 2.30
C ARG A 98 10.13 -5.60 1.83
N ILE A 99 9.16 -6.27 1.22
CA ILE A 99 7.93 -5.63 0.74
C ILE A 99 7.05 -5.13 1.89
N CYS A 100 7.03 -5.81 3.03
CA CYS A 100 6.31 -5.32 4.20
C CYS A 100 6.91 -4.01 4.72
N VAL A 101 8.24 -3.88 4.80
CA VAL A 101 8.90 -2.64 5.25
C VAL A 101 8.59 -1.48 4.31
N CYS A 102 8.68 -1.70 2.99
CA CYS A 102 8.36 -0.66 2.00
C CYS A 102 6.88 -0.24 2.05
N GLN A 103 5.95 -1.19 2.21
CA GLN A 103 4.52 -0.89 2.39
C GLN A 103 4.24 -0.12 3.69
N VAL A 104 4.91 -0.45 4.79
CA VAL A 104 4.82 0.30 6.05
C VAL A 104 5.34 1.73 5.89
N ALA A 105 6.51 1.89 5.25
CA ALA A 105 7.10 3.21 5.02
C ALA A 105 6.19 4.09 4.15
N ALA A 106 5.68 3.55 3.04
CA ALA A 106 4.72 4.23 2.18
C ALA A 106 3.44 4.61 2.94
N ALA A 107 2.87 3.69 3.73
CA ALA A 107 1.67 3.95 4.50
C ALA A 107 1.85 5.11 5.49
N LEU A 108 2.94 5.11 6.26
CA LEU A 108 3.23 6.18 7.21
C LEU A 108 3.50 7.52 6.52
N TYR A 109 4.03 7.51 5.30
CA TYR A 109 4.28 8.71 4.50
C TYR A 109 2.98 9.31 3.94
N TYR A 110 2.00 8.46 3.58
CA TYR A 110 0.72 8.91 3.05
C TYR A 110 -0.31 9.25 4.13
N LEU A 111 -0.30 8.56 5.26
CA LEU A 111 -1.35 8.67 6.26
C LEU A 111 -1.34 10.03 6.96
N ARG A 112 -2.54 10.56 7.20
CA ARG A 112 -2.71 11.65 8.15
C ARG A 112 -2.70 11.15 9.59
N PRO A 113 -2.35 12.01 10.57
CA PRO A 113 -2.58 11.74 11.98
C PRO A 113 -4.01 11.28 12.23
N GLY A 114 -4.14 10.13 12.89
CA GLY A 114 -5.42 9.49 13.17
C GLY A 114 -6.09 8.79 11.98
N GLY A 115 -5.38 8.58 10.87
CA GLY A 115 -5.79 7.67 9.79
C GLY A 115 -5.48 6.21 10.13
N ASP A 116 -6.04 5.30 9.34
CA ASP A 116 -5.98 3.86 9.54
C ASP A 116 -5.09 3.16 8.49
N PHE A 117 -4.44 2.08 8.90
CA PHE A 117 -3.58 1.27 8.03
C PHE A 117 -4.00 -0.20 8.08
N ILE A 118 -4.21 -0.80 6.91
CA ILE A 118 -4.49 -2.23 6.76
C ILE A 118 -3.45 -2.84 5.83
N MET A 119 -2.75 -3.88 6.29
CA MET A 119 -1.73 -4.56 5.52
C MET A 119 -1.86 -6.06 5.66
N LYS A 120 -1.70 -6.77 4.53
CA LYS A 120 -1.51 -8.22 4.55
C LYS A 120 -0.15 -8.59 5.12
N VAL A 121 -0.15 -9.57 6.02
CA VAL A 121 1.06 -10.25 6.49
C VAL A 121 0.83 -11.76 6.45
N PHE A 122 1.89 -12.54 6.26
CA PHE A 122 1.82 -14.01 6.32
C PHE A 122 1.89 -14.54 7.75
N GLY A 123 2.64 -13.84 8.60
CA GLY A 123 2.75 -14.13 10.02
C GLY A 123 3.49 -13.02 10.75
N THR A 124 3.66 -13.20 12.05
CA THR A 124 4.36 -12.25 12.94
C THR A 124 5.35 -12.95 13.88
N PHE A 125 5.94 -14.06 13.44
CA PHE A 125 6.78 -14.96 14.23
C PHE A 125 8.27 -14.69 14.09
N SER A 126 8.72 -14.06 13.01
CA SER A 126 10.12 -13.68 12.81
C SER A 126 10.46 -12.46 13.68
N THR A 127 11.73 -12.38 14.12
CA THR A 127 12.22 -11.25 14.91
C THR A 127 12.08 -9.91 14.16
N PRO A 128 12.43 -9.80 12.86
CA PRO A 128 12.25 -8.55 12.12
C PRO A 128 10.79 -8.10 12.07
N MET A 129 9.86 -9.04 11.83
CA MET A 129 8.42 -8.73 11.82
C MET A 129 7.93 -8.24 13.18
N ARG A 130 8.33 -8.88 14.28
CA ARG A 130 7.99 -8.40 15.64
C ARG A 130 8.51 -6.99 15.93
N ILE A 131 9.72 -6.66 15.48
CA ILE A 131 10.29 -5.32 15.64
C ILE A 131 9.45 -4.29 14.88
N MET A 132 9.07 -4.60 13.64
CA MET A 132 8.20 -3.75 12.83
C MET A 132 6.80 -3.60 13.44
N MET A 133 6.21 -4.68 13.97
CA MET A 133 4.92 -4.63 14.66
C MET A 133 4.97 -3.80 15.94
N ASN A 134 6.03 -3.94 16.74
CA ASN A 134 6.25 -3.10 17.92
C ASN A 134 6.46 -1.63 17.53
N PHE A 135 7.16 -1.37 16.43
CA PHE A 135 7.27 -0.03 15.88
C PHE A 135 5.88 0.53 15.56
N LEU A 136 5.05 -0.17 14.78
CA LEU A 136 3.69 0.26 14.46
C LEU A 136 2.83 0.46 15.72
N PHE A 137 2.92 -0.43 16.71
CA PHE A 137 2.14 -0.38 17.94
C PHE A 137 2.34 0.94 18.70
N GLN A 138 3.54 1.52 18.64
CA GLN A 138 3.84 2.80 19.29
C GLN A 138 3.31 4.03 18.53
N ARG A 139 2.86 3.87 17.27
CA ARG A 139 2.39 4.99 16.41
C ARG A 139 0.88 4.97 16.18
N PHE A 140 0.24 3.81 16.31
CA PHE A 140 -1.21 3.67 16.17
C PHE A 140 -1.89 3.54 17.54
N LYS A 141 -3.17 3.95 17.62
CA LYS A 141 -3.96 3.83 18.86
C LYS A 141 -4.22 2.36 19.26
N GLY A 142 -4.21 1.46 18.29
CA GLY A 142 -4.39 0.03 18.48
C GLY A 142 -4.02 -0.73 17.22
N ILE A 143 -3.73 -2.01 17.38
CA ILE A 143 -3.46 -2.95 16.28
C ILE A 143 -4.35 -4.17 16.48
N GLY A 144 -4.98 -4.61 15.40
CA GLY A 144 -5.70 -5.88 15.31
C GLY A 144 -5.06 -6.77 14.26
N ILE A 145 -4.96 -8.06 14.53
CA ILE A 145 -4.59 -9.08 13.55
C ILE A 145 -5.87 -9.86 13.25
N VAL A 146 -6.32 -9.78 12.00
CA VAL A 146 -7.58 -10.38 11.56
C VAL A 146 -7.28 -11.32 10.40
N LYS A 147 -7.76 -12.56 10.52
CA LYS A 147 -7.89 -13.48 9.39
C LYS A 147 -9.35 -13.50 8.96
N PRO A 148 -9.71 -12.87 7.82
CA PRO A 148 -11.08 -12.85 7.35
C PRO A 148 -11.61 -14.26 7.09
N ILE A 149 -12.89 -14.49 7.40
CA ILE A 149 -13.62 -15.66 6.92
C ILE A 149 -14.04 -15.42 5.48
N LEU A 150 -13.90 -16.45 4.63
CA LEU A 150 -14.40 -16.46 3.26
C LEU A 150 -15.89 -16.81 3.22
#